data_AF-A0A250B8L7-F1
#
_entry.id   AF-A0A250B8L7-F1
#
_cell.length_a   1.000
_cell.length_b   1.000
_cell.length_c   1.000
_cell.angle_alpha   90.00
_cell.angle_beta   90.00
_cell.angle_gamma   90.00
#
_symmetry.space_group_name_H-M   'P 1'
#
loop_
_entity.id
_entity.type
_entity.pdbx_description
1 polymer ?
#
loop_
_entity_poly.entity_id
_entity_poly.type
_entity_poly.pdbx_seq_one_letter_code
_entity_poly.pdbx_strand_id
1 'polypeptide(L)'
;MDFCVHLRDVDDAVKAKMIVALEDSMDKLGVFMNSMIFDALKSLGGLDAEEENYRTAVLEEIKSVFSESGPQANTEAWDIFLRQFDHPYDRIYWEEIDNLASDQKRQFLFKALKGASTEYVSFVGILIRQLTDFGDPAVSEAIEPWLRLPAKRSVMPQDAVEAFFAAHEAMGILSLPLPAAPTSPVDVDETMRACGELAYWACRLSDYELESSPQTLSARTTLLAYSASASAGALWYSTSQMLSSDGTRTHVTTSYPNTALAVCRDALTNRESQKTYHEHGFMNDLTRIVSFSIQVIGQFGDADDLQHLRSLCDEEELGHEALNAIQKIEDRVRYRK
;
A
#
# COMPACT_ATOMS: atom_id res chain seq x y z
N MET A 1 6.19 -14.22 -4.04
CA MET A 1 7.42 -14.91 -4.48
C MET A 1 7.03 -15.73 -5.69
N ASP A 2 7.48 -15.35 -6.88
CA ASP A 2 7.29 -16.19 -8.08
C ASP A 2 8.33 -17.32 -8.02
N PHE A 3 7.91 -18.50 -7.59
CA PHE A 3 8.78 -19.69 -7.51
C PHE A 3 9.18 -20.24 -8.88
N CYS A 4 8.60 -19.69 -9.95
CA CYS A 4 8.70 -20.19 -11.31
C CYS A 4 9.49 -19.25 -12.24
N VAL A 5 10.14 -18.21 -11.71
CA VAL A 5 10.96 -17.25 -12.49
C VAL A 5 11.97 -17.94 -13.41
N HIS A 6 12.53 -19.07 -12.98
CA HIS A 6 13.53 -19.83 -13.75
C HIS A 6 12.93 -20.84 -14.74
N LEU A 7 11.60 -21.00 -14.77
CA LEU A 7 10.90 -21.94 -15.67
C LEU A 7 10.64 -21.34 -17.06
N ARG A 8 10.80 -20.03 -17.23
CA ARG A 8 10.51 -19.34 -18.50
C ARG A 8 11.61 -19.50 -19.56
N ASP A 9 12.85 -19.79 -19.15
CA ASP A 9 14.03 -19.84 -20.02
C ASP A 9 14.45 -21.28 -20.40
N VAL A 10 13.53 -22.23 -20.37
CA VAL A 10 13.80 -23.66 -20.64
C VAL A 10 13.41 -24.01 -22.07
N ASP A 11 14.21 -24.87 -22.73
CA ASP A 11 13.95 -25.37 -24.09
C ASP A 11 12.52 -25.96 -24.24
N ASP A 12 11.88 -25.71 -25.39
CA ASP A 12 10.49 -26.09 -25.66
C ASP A 12 10.22 -27.59 -25.48
N ALA A 13 11.18 -28.45 -25.82
CA ALA A 13 11.00 -29.90 -25.66
C ALA A 13 11.06 -30.34 -24.19
N VAL A 14 11.79 -29.61 -23.35
CA VAL A 14 11.84 -29.82 -21.90
C VAL A 14 10.58 -29.25 -21.26
N LYS A 15 10.17 -28.04 -21.67
CA LYS A 15 8.94 -27.37 -21.27
C LYS A 15 7.72 -28.27 -21.47
N ALA A 16 7.57 -28.87 -22.66
CA ALA A 16 6.50 -29.81 -22.96
C ALA A 16 6.48 -31.05 -22.02
N LYS A 17 7.65 -31.61 -21.69
CA LYS A 17 7.74 -32.74 -20.75
C LYS A 17 7.37 -32.34 -19.33
N MET A 18 7.74 -31.13 -18.91
CA MET A 18 7.40 -30.61 -17.60
C MET A 18 5.91 -30.39 -17.45
N ILE A 19 5.25 -29.82 -18.47
CA ILE A 19 3.79 -29.66 -18.51
C ILE A 19 3.09 -31.01 -18.31
N VAL A 20 3.43 -32.02 -19.13
CA VAL A 20 2.83 -33.36 -19.02
C VAL A 20 3.03 -33.97 -17.64
N ALA A 21 4.22 -33.84 -17.05
CA ALA A 21 4.50 -34.38 -15.72
C ALA A 21 3.73 -33.67 -14.60
N LEU A 22 3.53 -32.35 -14.73
CA LEU A 22 2.77 -31.53 -13.79
C LEU A 22 1.27 -31.83 -13.88
N GLU A 23 0.72 -31.92 -15.09
CA GLU A 23 -0.67 -32.35 -15.33
C GLU A 23 -0.93 -33.75 -14.75
N ASP A 24 -0.03 -34.69 -15.02
CA ASP A 24 -0.10 -36.05 -14.45
C ASP A 24 -0.02 -36.04 -12.92
N SER A 25 0.56 -35.01 -12.30
CA SER A 25 0.71 -34.92 -10.85
C SER A 25 -0.47 -34.23 -10.16
N MET A 26 -1.37 -33.59 -10.92
CA MET A 26 -2.55 -32.94 -10.35
C MET A 26 -3.41 -33.93 -9.56
N ASP A 27 -3.96 -33.46 -8.45
CA ASP A 27 -4.84 -34.20 -7.53
C ASP A 27 -4.21 -35.41 -6.82
N LYS A 28 -2.92 -35.66 -7.04
CA LYS A 28 -2.18 -36.77 -6.39
C LYS A 28 -1.46 -36.33 -5.11
N LEU A 29 -1.23 -35.03 -4.93
CA LEU A 29 -0.32 -34.50 -3.90
C LEU A 29 -1.00 -33.56 -2.87
N GLY A 30 -2.33 -33.39 -2.97
CA GLY A 30 -3.12 -32.56 -2.06
C GLY A 30 -3.20 -31.07 -2.46
N VAL A 31 -4.08 -30.32 -1.79
CA VAL A 31 -4.51 -28.97 -2.18
C VAL A 31 -3.35 -27.96 -2.29
N PHE A 32 -2.42 -27.98 -1.34
CA PHE A 32 -1.27 -27.07 -1.35
C PHE A 32 -0.33 -27.33 -2.53
N MET A 33 -0.02 -28.61 -2.80
CA MET A 33 0.82 -28.99 -3.93
C MET A 33 0.13 -28.71 -5.27
N ASN A 34 -1.19 -28.91 -5.35
CA ASN A 34 -1.96 -28.55 -6.53
C ASN A 34 -1.86 -27.04 -6.84
N SER A 35 -1.88 -26.17 -5.82
CA SER A 35 -1.73 -24.72 -6.02
C SER A 35 -0.38 -24.38 -6.67
N MET A 36 0.71 -24.98 -6.17
CA MET A 36 2.04 -24.82 -6.78
C MET A 36 2.14 -25.43 -8.19
N ILE A 37 1.43 -26.53 -8.45
CA ILE A 37 1.36 -27.14 -9.78
C ILE A 37 0.67 -26.18 -10.76
N PHE A 38 -0.44 -25.52 -10.36
CA PHE A 38 -1.11 -24.52 -11.19
C PHE A 38 -0.19 -23.32 -11.50
N ASP A 39 0.51 -22.78 -10.50
CA ASP A 39 1.46 -21.68 -10.71
C ASP A 39 2.58 -22.06 -11.69
N ALA A 40 3.09 -23.29 -11.60
CA ALA A 40 4.11 -23.81 -12.50
C ALA A 40 3.57 -24.04 -13.92
N LEU A 41 2.40 -24.66 -14.06
CA LEU A 41 1.74 -24.87 -15.35
C LEU A 41 1.48 -23.54 -16.06
N LYS A 42 0.95 -22.55 -15.34
CA LYS A 42 0.74 -21.19 -15.84
C LYS A 42 2.04 -20.54 -16.31
N SER A 43 3.11 -20.62 -15.52
CA SER A 43 4.42 -20.06 -15.88
C SER A 43 5.05 -20.73 -17.11
N LEU A 44 4.71 -22.00 -17.34
CA LEU A 44 5.11 -22.77 -18.51
C LEU A 44 4.12 -22.63 -19.68
N GLY A 45 3.07 -21.81 -19.61
CA GLY A 45 2.04 -21.71 -20.66
C GLY A 45 1.28 -23.02 -20.90
N GLY A 46 1.29 -23.94 -19.93
CA GLY A 46 0.55 -25.19 -19.98
C GLY A 46 -0.95 -25.03 -19.77
N LEU A 47 -1.42 -23.81 -19.50
CA LEU A 47 -2.84 -23.47 -19.33
C LEU A 47 -3.36 -22.53 -20.41
N ASP A 48 -2.52 -22.11 -21.38
CA ASP A 48 -2.86 -21.03 -22.33
C ASP A 48 -4.10 -21.37 -23.18
N ALA A 49 -4.25 -22.64 -23.58
CA ALA A 49 -5.37 -23.10 -24.40
C ALA A 49 -6.67 -23.17 -23.59
N GLU A 50 -6.60 -23.72 -22.38
CA GLU A 50 -7.71 -23.80 -21.42
C GLU A 50 -8.18 -22.40 -21.01
N GLU A 51 -7.23 -21.52 -20.75
CA GLU A 51 -7.45 -20.12 -20.41
C GLU A 51 -8.20 -19.39 -21.56
N GLU A 52 -7.75 -19.55 -22.80
CA GLU A 52 -8.42 -18.93 -23.96
C GLU A 52 -9.82 -19.50 -24.19
N ASN A 53 -10.02 -20.81 -23.98
CA ASN A 53 -11.34 -21.43 -24.03
C ASN A 53 -12.28 -20.88 -22.95
N TYR A 54 -11.74 -20.42 -21.82
CA TYR A 54 -12.50 -19.85 -20.70
C TYR A 54 -12.89 -18.38 -20.92
N ARG A 55 -12.30 -17.68 -21.91
CA ARG A 55 -12.56 -16.25 -22.18
C ARG A 55 -14.04 -15.91 -22.36
N THR A 56 -14.79 -16.79 -23.02
CA THR A 56 -16.23 -16.57 -23.23
C THR A 56 -16.99 -16.53 -21.90
N ALA A 57 -16.63 -17.40 -20.95
CA ALA A 57 -17.25 -17.42 -19.62
C ALA A 57 -16.90 -16.16 -18.83
N VAL A 58 -15.64 -15.71 -18.86
CA VAL A 58 -15.20 -14.46 -18.21
C VAL A 58 -15.98 -13.25 -18.75
N LEU A 59 -16.16 -13.18 -20.07
CA LEU A 59 -16.96 -12.13 -20.70
C LEU A 59 -18.43 -12.16 -20.26
N GLU A 60 -19.01 -13.33 -20.04
CA GLU A 60 -20.38 -13.47 -19.53
C GLU A 60 -20.48 -13.03 -18.07
N GLU A 61 -19.52 -13.40 -17.23
CA GLU A 61 -19.42 -12.94 -15.83
C GLU A 61 -19.27 -11.41 -15.73
N ILE A 62 -18.40 -10.82 -16.54
CA ILE A 62 -18.24 -9.36 -16.56
C ILE A 62 -19.54 -8.67 -17.03
N LYS A 63 -20.25 -9.25 -18.02
CA LYS A 63 -21.53 -8.71 -18.50
C LYS A 63 -22.65 -8.81 -17.47
N SER A 64 -22.68 -9.87 -16.64
CA SER A 64 -23.72 -10.03 -15.61
C SER A 64 -23.66 -8.90 -14.58
N VAL A 65 -22.44 -8.49 -14.19
CA VAL A 65 -22.20 -7.37 -13.26
C VAL A 65 -22.91 -6.08 -13.70
N PHE A 66 -22.96 -5.80 -15.00
CA PHE A 66 -23.62 -4.60 -15.53
C PHE A 66 -25.14 -4.73 -15.64
N SER A 67 -25.64 -5.96 -15.78
CA SER A 67 -27.07 -6.24 -15.95
C SER A 67 -27.81 -6.24 -14.61
N GLU A 68 -27.11 -6.57 -13.53
CA GLU A 68 -27.67 -6.69 -12.20
C GLU A 68 -27.41 -5.44 -11.33
N SER A 69 -28.27 -5.24 -10.32
CA SER A 69 -28.18 -4.11 -9.40
C SER A 69 -28.33 -4.58 -7.96
N GLY A 70 -27.70 -3.85 -7.03
CA GLY A 70 -27.77 -4.14 -5.61
C GLY A 70 -26.49 -4.75 -5.04
N PRO A 71 -26.48 -5.08 -3.73
CA PRO A 71 -25.27 -5.52 -3.03
C PRO A 71 -24.64 -6.79 -3.62
N GLN A 72 -25.45 -7.73 -4.09
CA GLN A 72 -24.97 -8.97 -4.69
C GLN A 72 -24.10 -8.71 -5.93
N ALA A 73 -24.58 -7.88 -6.85
CA ALA A 73 -23.82 -7.50 -8.04
C ALA A 73 -22.53 -6.73 -7.70
N ASN A 74 -22.49 -6.01 -6.57
CA ASN A 74 -21.28 -5.35 -6.11
C ASN A 74 -20.26 -6.39 -5.60
N THR A 75 -20.71 -7.37 -4.81
CA THR A 75 -19.87 -8.47 -4.33
C THR A 75 -19.31 -9.30 -5.49
N GLU A 76 -20.11 -9.54 -6.53
CA GLU A 76 -19.64 -10.24 -7.73
C GLU A 76 -18.61 -9.43 -8.51
N ALA A 77 -18.81 -8.11 -8.65
CA ALA A 77 -17.81 -7.23 -9.24
C ALA A 77 -16.49 -7.26 -8.46
N TRP A 78 -16.57 -7.33 -7.13
CA TRP A 78 -15.40 -7.45 -6.26
C TRP A 78 -14.67 -8.78 -6.46
N ASP A 79 -15.40 -9.89 -6.50
CA ASP A 79 -14.84 -11.21 -6.73
C ASP A 79 -14.13 -11.29 -8.10
N ILE A 80 -14.78 -10.80 -9.16
CA ILE A 80 -14.19 -10.71 -10.50
C ILE A 80 -12.95 -9.83 -10.52
N PHE A 81 -12.95 -8.70 -9.78
CA PHE A 81 -11.78 -7.84 -9.67
C PHE A 81 -10.59 -8.58 -9.02
N LEU A 82 -10.83 -9.36 -7.96
CA LEU A 82 -9.80 -10.15 -7.27
C LEU A 82 -9.19 -11.24 -8.16
N ARG A 83 -9.98 -11.83 -9.06
CA ARG A 83 -9.51 -12.87 -9.99
C ARG A 83 -8.42 -12.38 -10.96
N GLN A 84 -8.22 -11.07 -11.10
CA GLN A 84 -7.06 -10.51 -11.84
C GLN A 84 -5.72 -10.73 -11.15
N PHE A 85 -5.73 -11.10 -9.87
CA PHE A 85 -4.52 -11.26 -9.06
C PHE A 85 -4.34 -12.68 -8.53
N ASP A 86 -5.45 -13.36 -8.22
CA ASP A 86 -5.43 -14.66 -7.55
C ASP A 86 -6.40 -15.64 -8.23
N HIS A 87 -6.12 -15.95 -9.51
CA HIS A 87 -6.84 -16.95 -10.29
C HIS A 87 -5.89 -17.67 -11.28
N PRO A 88 -6.11 -18.96 -11.59
CA PRO A 88 -5.33 -19.68 -12.60
C PRO A 88 -5.36 -19.03 -14.00
N TYR A 89 -6.44 -18.33 -14.31
CA TYR A 89 -6.71 -17.62 -15.58
C TYR A 89 -6.77 -16.09 -15.42
N ASP A 90 -6.00 -15.54 -14.48
CA ASP A 90 -6.00 -14.12 -14.13
C ASP A 90 -5.71 -13.18 -15.30
N ARG A 91 -4.89 -13.60 -16.27
CA ARG A 91 -4.53 -12.82 -17.45
C ARG A 91 -5.78 -12.45 -18.25
N ILE A 92 -6.71 -13.38 -18.43
CA ILE A 92 -7.97 -13.10 -19.15
C ILE A 92 -8.84 -12.12 -18.39
N TYR A 93 -8.98 -12.28 -17.07
CA TYR A 93 -9.71 -11.30 -16.26
C TYR A 93 -9.10 -9.91 -16.41
N TRP A 94 -7.77 -9.81 -16.31
CA TRP A 94 -7.06 -8.55 -16.46
C TRP A 94 -7.25 -7.94 -17.85
N GLU A 95 -7.06 -8.71 -18.93
CA GLU A 95 -7.25 -8.26 -20.31
C GLU A 95 -8.67 -7.77 -20.57
N GLU A 96 -9.69 -8.53 -20.17
CA GLU A 96 -11.08 -8.19 -20.44
C GLU A 96 -11.55 -6.97 -19.63
N ILE A 97 -11.09 -6.84 -18.37
CA ILE A 97 -11.37 -5.66 -17.55
C ILE A 97 -10.62 -4.43 -18.10
N ASP A 98 -9.37 -4.60 -18.58
CA ASP A 98 -8.60 -3.52 -19.14
C ASP A 98 -9.20 -2.99 -20.45
N ASN A 99 -9.76 -3.90 -21.26
CA ASN A 99 -10.43 -3.62 -22.53
C ASN A 99 -11.85 -3.01 -22.40
N LEU A 100 -12.40 -2.94 -21.18
CA LEU A 100 -13.69 -2.27 -20.96
C LEU A 100 -13.64 -0.81 -21.41
N ALA A 101 -14.72 -0.34 -22.05
CA ALA A 101 -14.84 1.08 -22.37
C ALA A 101 -14.77 1.92 -21.08
N SER A 102 -14.19 3.12 -21.17
CA SER A 102 -13.91 3.99 -19.99
C SER A 102 -15.08 4.09 -18.99
N ASP A 103 -16.30 4.37 -19.46
CA ASP A 103 -17.47 4.47 -18.58
C ASP A 103 -17.86 3.13 -17.93
N GLN A 104 -17.74 2.02 -18.66
CA GLN A 104 -18.01 0.68 -18.14
C GLN A 104 -16.96 0.28 -17.12
N LYS A 105 -15.67 0.55 -17.40
CA LYS A 105 -14.57 0.30 -16.46
C LYS A 105 -14.77 1.09 -15.17
N ARG A 106 -15.10 2.38 -15.25
CA ARG A 106 -15.46 3.19 -14.06
C ARG A 106 -16.61 2.57 -13.28
N GLN A 107 -17.69 2.17 -13.95
CA GLN A 107 -18.85 1.56 -13.30
C GLN A 107 -18.53 0.21 -12.65
N PHE A 108 -17.72 -0.61 -13.30
CA PHE A 108 -17.25 -1.89 -12.78
C PHE A 108 -16.41 -1.70 -11.52
N LEU A 109 -15.39 -0.84 -11.56
CA LEU A 109 -14.52 -0.55 -10.42
C LEU A 109 -15.30 0.07 -9.26
N PHE A 110 -16.25 0.95 -9.55
CA PHE A 110 -17.15 1.51 -8.54
C PHE A 110 -17.98 0.43 -7.84
N LYS A 111 -18.58 -0.50 -8.60
CA LYS A 111 -19.32 -1.64 -8.04
C LYS A 111 -18.41 -2.55 -7.22
N ALA A 112 -17.21 -2.87 -7.73
CA ALA A 112 -16.24 -3.68 -7.03
C ALA A 112 -15.85 -3.05 -5.69
N LEU A 113 -15.61 -1.74 -5.65
CA LEU A 113 -15.22 -1.06 -4.41
C LEU A 113 -16.36 -1.03 -3.38
N LYS A 114 -17.62 -0.93 -3.85
CA LYS A 114 -18.81 -1.06 -3.00
C LYS A 114 -19.05 -2.50 -2.50
N GLY A 115 -18.54 -3.50 -3.20
CA GLY A 115 -18.64 -4.91 -2.84
C GLY A 115 -17.50 -5.40 -1.95
N ALA A 116 -16.38 -4.67 -1.93
CA ALA A 116 -15.22 -4.99 -1.13
C ALA A 116 -15.54 -4.93 0.38
N SER A 117 -15.04 -5.93 1.11
CA SER A 117 -15.23 -6.04 2.56
C SER A 117 -14.05 -5.42 3.30
N THR A 118 -14.30 -4.77 4.43
CA THR A 118 -13.23 -4.30 5.31
C THR A 118 -12.51 -5.43 6.07
N GLU A 119 -13.01 -6.67 5.98
CA GLU A 119 -12.36 -7.85 6.57
C GLU A 119 -11.31 -8.47 5.63
N TYR A 120 -11.50 -8.36 4.31
CA TYR A 120 -10.58 -8.86 3.29
C TYR A 120 -10.20 -7.70 2.36
N VAL A 121 -9.02 -7.14 2.60
CA VAL A 121 -8.62 -5.82 2.08
C VAL A 121 -7.57 -5.88 0.97
N SER A 122 -7.20 -7.09 0.51
CA SER A 122 -6.21 -7.28 -0.55
C SER A 122 -6.51 -6.40 -1.76
N PHE A 123 -5.52 -5.68 -2.28
CA PHE A 123 -5.63 -4.91 -3.53
C PHE A 123 -6.67 -3.76 -3.53
N VAL A 124 -7.34 -3.48 -2.40
CA VAL A 124 -8.32 -2.37 -2.32
C VAL A 124 -7.67 -1.02 -2.60
N GLY A 125 -6.41 -0.82 -2.17
CA GLY A 125 -5.67 0.40 -2.52
C GLY A 125 -5.50 0.60 -4.01
N ILE A 126 -5.26 -0.47 -4.78
CA ILE A 126 -5.16 -0.43 -6.25
C ILE A 126 -6.52 -0.02 -6.84
N LEU A 127 -7.59 -0.64 -6.36
CA LEU A 127 -8.95 -0.37 -6.80
C LEU A 127 -9.35 1.11 -6.57
N ILE A 128 -9.05 1.66 -5.39
CA ILE A 128 -9.31 3.08 -5.08
C ILE A 128 -8.56 4.00 -6.05
N ARG A 129 -7.28 3.74 -6.33
CA ARG A 129 -6.47 4.57 -7.24
C ARG A 129 -6.99 4.52 -8.68
N GLN A 130 -7.22 3.32 -9.21
CA GLN A 130 -7.78 3.15 -10.56
C GLN A 130 -9.13 3.86 -10.71
N LEU A 131 -9.97 3.83 -9.67
CA LEU A 131 -11.24 4.53 -9.68
C LEU A 131 -11.07 6.06 -9.60
N THR A 132 -10.06 6.52 -8.87
CA THR A 132 -9.72 7.94 -8.72
C THR A 132 -9.19 8.56 -10.02
N ASP A 133 -8.47 7.79 -10.84
CA ASP A 133 -7.90 8.25 -12.12
C ASP A 133 -8.97 8.73 -13.13
N PHE A 134 -10.24 8.33 -12.95
CA PHE A 134 -11.35 8.84 -13.74
C PHE A 134 -11.73 10.28 -13.40
N GLY A 135 -11.28 10.81 -12.26
CA GLY A 135 -11.56 12.17 -11.83
C GLY A 135 -13.03 12.46 -11.56
N ASP A 136 -13.85 11.42 -11.29
CA ASP A 136 -15.30 11.54 -11.09
C ASP A 136 -15.65 11.63 -9.59
N PRO A 137 -16.07 12.80 -9.06
CA PRO A 137 -16.41 12.95 -7.65
C PRO A 137 -17.62 12.10 -7.21
N ALA A 138 -18.43 11.59 -8.14
CA ALA A 138 -19.59 10.75 -7.84
C ALA A 138 -19.21 9.41 -7.22
N VAL A 139 -17.92 9.02 -7.24
CA VAL A 139 -17.46 7.77 -6.63
C VAL A 139 -17.26 7.85 -5.11
N SER A 140 -17.49 9.02 -4.49
CA SER A 140 -17.19 9.27 -3.08
C SER A 140 -17.80 8.23 -2.12
N GLU A 141 -19.04 7.81 -2.38
CA GLU A 141 -19.75 6.87 -1.51
C GLU A 141 -19.06 5.50 -1.41
N ALA A 142 -18.28 5.11 -2.43
CA ALA A 142 -17.52 3.87 -2.42
C ALA A 142 -16.18 4.02 -1.69
N ILE A 143 -15.62 5.24 -1.63
CA ILE A 143 -14.33 5.55 -1.02
C ILE A 143 -14.49 5.83 0.49
N GLU A 144 -15.55 6.53 0.90
CA GLU A 144 -15.79 6.96 2.29
C GLU A 144 -15.62 5.86 3.36
N PRO A 145 -16.06 4.60 3.17
CA PRO A 145 -15.84 3.54 4.15
C PRO A 145 -14.37 3.30 4.50
N TRP A 146 -13.47 3.56 3.55
CA TRP A 146 -12.03 3.33 3.65
C TRP A 146 -11.28 4.47 4.33
N LEU A 147 -11.95 5.60 4.63
CA LEU A 147 -11.40 6.67 5.47
C LEU A 147 -11.37 6.29 6.95
N ARG A 148 -12.02 5.19 7.34
CA ARG A 148 -11.96 4.67 8.70
C ARG A 148 -10.58 4.10 8.98
N LEU A 149 -10.13 4.31 10.22
CA LEU A 149 -8.88 3.76 10.71
C LEU A 149 -8.82 2.24 10.47
N PRO A 150 -7.68 1.70 9.97
CA PRO A 150 -7.53 0.28 9.71
C PRO A 150 -7.73 -0.56 10.98
N ALA A 151 -8.27 -1.78 10.85
CA ALA A 151 -8.39 -2.67 11.99
C ALA A 151 -7.00 -2.97 12.59
N LYS A 152 -6.85 -2.78 13.91
CA LYS A 152 -5.58 -3.04 14.61
C LYS A 152 -5.15 -4.50 14.55
N ARG A 153 -6.13 -5.41 14.43
CA ARG A 153 -5.95 -6.86 14.20
C ARG A 153 -6.46 -7.21 12.82
N SER A 154 -5.63 -6.96 11.81
CA SER A 154 -5.89 -7.37 10.43
C SER A 154 -5.02 -8.58 10.09
N VAL A 155 -5.55 -9.50 9.28
CA VAL A 155 -4.75 -10.57 8.65
C VAL A 155 -3.85 -10.02 7.55
N MET A 156 -4.18 -8.82 7.03
CA MET A 156 -3.48 -8.09 5.98
C MET A 156 -3.27 -6.63 6.45
N PRO A 157 -2.42 -6.39 7.45
CA PRO A 157 -2.25 -5.05 8.03
C PRO A 157 -1.71 -4.04 7.01
N GLN A 158 -0.88 -4.49 6.07
CA GLN A 158 -0.26 -3.65 5.05
C GLN A 158 -1.30 -3.12 4.06
N ASP A 159 -2.11 -4.01 3.48
CA ASP A 159 -3.22 -3.65 2.58
C ASP A 159 -4.25 -2.77 3.28
N ALA A 160 -4.54 -3.01 4.56
CA ALA A 160 -5.48 -2.20 5.32
C ALA A 160 -5.00 -0.74 5.49
N VAL A 161 -3.71 -0.58 5.84
CA VAL A 161 -3.06 0.73 5.93
C VAL A 161 -3.02 1.40 4.55
N GLU A 162 -2.71 0.64 3.50
CA GLU A 162 -2.67 1.14 2.14
C GLU A 162 -4.05 1.66 1.67
N ALA A 163 -5.13 0.90 1.89
CA ALA A 163 -6.47 1.32 1.53
C ALA A 163 -6.86 2.63 2.24
N PHE A 164 -6.47 2.78 3.51
CA PHE A 164 -6.70 4.00 4.29
C PHE A 164 -6.01 5.22 3.69
N PHE A 165 -4.72 5.12 3.34
CA PHE A 165 -4.00 6.24 2.71
C PHE A 165 -4.50 6.51 1.30
N ALA A 166 -4.76 5.48 0.49
CA ALA A 166 -5.31 5.62 -0.85
C ALA A 166 -6.67 6.35 -0.83
N ALA A 167 -7.51 6.07 0.17
CA ALA A 167 -8.78 6.76 0.34
C ALA A 167 -8.59 8.26 0.64
N HIS A 168 -7.65 8.62 1.53
CA HIS A 168 -7.37 10.03 1.85
C HIS A 168 -6.79 10.79 0.64
N GLU A 169 -5.85 10.18 -0.07
CA GLU A 169 -5.29 10.73 -1.31
C GLU A 169 -6.39 10.93 -2.35
N ALA A 170 -7.26 9.92 -2.55
CA ALA A 170 -8.37 9.98 -3.49
C ALA A 170 -9.35 11.13 -3.19
N MET A 171 -9.71 11.31 -1.92
CA MET A 171 -10.55 12.46 -1.51
C MET A 171 -9.86 13.79 -1.84
N GLY A 172 -8.54 13.87 -1.71
CA GLY A 172 -7.75 15.05 -2.03
C GLY A 172 -7.72 15.34 -3.53
N ILE A 173 -7.39 14.33 -4.33
CA ILE A 173 -7.34 14.39 -5.81
C ILE A 173 -8.70 14.78 -6.38
N LEU A 174 -9.79 14.19 -5.88
CA LEU A 174 -11.15 14.48 -6.31
C LEU A 174 -11.72 15.79 -5.72
N SER A 175 -10.93 16.51 -4.92
CA SER A 175 -11.34 17.75 -4.23
C SER A 175 -12.59 17.59 -3.36
N LEU A 176 -12.80 16.40 -2.81
CA LEU A 176 -13.91 16.07 -1.91
C LEU A 176 -13.55 16.44 -0.46
N PRO A 177 -14.51 16.89 0.36
CA PRO A 177 -14.24 17.17 1.76
C PRO A 177 -14.03 15.87 2.56
N LEU A 178 -13.08 15.87 3.50
CA LEU A 178 -13.00 14.81 4.50
C LEU A 178 -14.18 14.90 5.48
N PRO A 179 -14.80 13.78 5.87
CA PRO A 179 -15.81 13.76 6.92
C PRO A 179 -15.19 14.13 8.26
N ALA A 180 -15.97 14.80 9.12
CA ALA A 180 -15.52 15.13 10.47
C ALA A 180 -15.28 13.84 11.27
N ALA A 181 -14.04 13.62 11.70
CA ALA A 181 -13.68 12.49 12.55
C ALA A 181 -13.72 12.92 14.04
N PRO A 182 -14.31 12.09 14.93
CA PRO A 182 -14.20 12.34 16.37
C PRO A 182 -12.76 12.12 16.84
N THR A 183 -12.32 12.94 17.81
CA THR A 183 -11.05 12.75 18.50
C THR A 183 -11.02 11.41 19.22
N SER A 184 -9.93 10.66 19.07
CA SER A 184 -9.65 9.44 19.82
C SER A 184 -8.82 9.76 21.06
N PRO A 185 -9.08 9.11 22.20
CA PRO A 185 -8.19 9.17 23.35
C PRO A 185 -6.91 8.32 23.19
N VAL A 186 -6.74 7.64 22.04
CA VAL A 186 -5.62 6.73 21.78
C VAL A 186 -4.61 7.40 20.86
N ASP A 187 -3.39 7.64 21.35
CA ASP A 187 -2.32 8.36 20.65
C ASP A 187 -2.04 7.83 19.24
N VAL A 188 -1.97 6.50 19.07
CA VAL A 188 -1.67 5.87 17.76
C VAL A 188 -2.81 6.06 16.75
N ASP A 189 -4.04 6.22 17.23
CA ASP A 189 -5.21 6.47 16.36
C ASP A 189 -5.22 7.93 15.90
N GLU A 190 -4.87 8.87 16.78
CA GLU A 190 -4.78 10.29 16.44
C GLU A 190 -3.64 10.57 15.46
N THR A 191 -2.48 9.96 15.67
CA THR A 191 -1.31 10.14 14.79
C THR A 191 -1.52 9.50 13.41
N MET A 192 -2.19 8.34 13.32
CA MET A 192 -2.57 7.76 12.03
C MET A 192 -3.59 8.62 11.28
N ARG A 193 -4.60 9.16 11.97
CA ARG A 193 -5.55 10.09 11.35
C ARG A 193 -4.87 11.36 10.87
N ALA A 194 -3.97 11.93 11.67
CA ALA A 194 -3.19 13.09 11.27
C ALA A 194 -2.37 12.81 10.00
N CYS A 195 -1.74 11.63 9.88
CA CYS A 195 -1.04 11.25 8.65
C CYS A 195 -2.00 11.15 7.46
N GLY A 196 -3.18 10.57 7.63
CA GLY A 196 -4.21 10.53 6.57
C GLY A 196 -4.65 11.93 6.13
N GLU A 197 -4.92 12.83 7.07
CA GLU A 197 -5.26 14.23 6.79
C GLU A 197 -4.14 14.96 6.03
N LEU A 198 -2.88 14.72 6.41
CA LEU A 198 -1.73 15.29 5.72
C LEU A 198 -1.58 14.74 4.29
N ALA A 199 -1.82 13.45 4.07
CA ALA A 199 -1.82 12.84 2.74
C ALA A 199 -2.90 13.46 1.84
N TYR A 200 -4.11 13.63 2.38
CA TYR A 200 -5.20 14.35 1.70
C TYR A 200 -4.80 15.77 1.27
N TRP A 201 -4.20 16.55 2.17
CA TRP A 201 -3.79 17.93 1.85
C TRP A 201 -2.60 17.99 0.89
N ALA A 202 -1.73 16.99 0.91
CA ALA A 202 -0.62 16.88 -0.01
C ALA A 202 -1.06 16.72 -1.47
N CYS A 203 -2.24 16.13 -1.71
CA CYS A 203 -2.84 16.07 -3.05
C CYS A 203 -3.56 17.36 -3.47
N ARG A 204 -3.75 18.34 -2.56
CA ARG A 204 -4.55 19.56 -2.80
C ARG A 204 -3.75 20.84 -2.84
N LEU A 205 -2.65 20.88 -2.10
CA LEU A 205 -1.81 22.05 -1.95
C LEU A 205 -0.54 21.88 -2.77
N SER A 206 0.12 22.99 -3.09
CA SER A 206 1.45 22.96 -3.67
C SER A 206 2.51 22.64 -2.61
N ASP A 207 3.63 22.04 -3.03
CA ASP A 207 4.70 21.62 -2.11
C ASP A 207 5.21 22.73 -1.18
N TYR A 208 5.28 23.97 -1.67
CA TYR A 208 5.78 25.11 -0.89
C TYR A 208 4.78 25.59 0.18
N GLU A 209 3.50 25.20 0.09
CA GLU A 209 2.44 25.59 1.02
C GLU A 209 2.26 24.58 2.15
N LEU A 210 2.60 23.31 1.94
CA LEU A 210 2.27 22.19 2.83
C LEU A 210 2.64 22.45 4.30
N GLU A 211 3.88 22.87 4.55
CA GLU A 211 4.41 23.15 5.89
C GLU A 211 4.07 24.54 6.45
N SER A 212 3.42 25.41 5.67
CA SER A 212 3.03 26.76 6.12
C SER A 212 1.52 26.96 6.19
N SER A 213 0.77 26.07 5.56
CA SER A 213 -0.67 26.11 5.42
C SER A 213 -1.39 25.98 6.77
N PRO A 214 -2.36 26.86 7.07
CA PRO A 214 -3.27 26.70 8.21
C PRO A 214 -4.09 25.41 8.15
N GLN A 215 -4.38 24.90 6.95
CA GLN A 215 -5.17 23.68 6.74
C GLN A 215 -4.46 22.44 7.26
N THR A 216 -3.13 22.42 7.25
CA THR A 216 -2.33 21.27 7.72
C THR A 216 -1.89 21.43 9.17
N LEU A 217 -2.07 22.62 9.77
CA LEU A 217 -1.53 22.97 11.08
C LEU A 217 -2.03 22.04 12.19
N SER A 218 -3.32 21.68 12.18
CA SER A 218 -3.92 20.79 13.18
C SER A 218 -3.22 19.42 13.18
N ALA A 219 -3.19 18.76 12.02
CA ALA A 219 -2.56 17.46 11.87
C ALA A 219 -1.04 17.49 12.18
N ARG A 220 -0.31 18.53 11.74
CA ARG A 220 1.12 18.68 12.08
C ARG A 220 1.33 18.88 13.58
N THR A 221 0.49 19.69 14.23
CA THR A 221 0.54 19.90 15.68
C THR A 221 0.29 18.60 16.43
N THR A 222 -0.67 17.78 15.98
CA THR A 222 -0.91 16.44 16.53
C THR A 222 0.33 15.56 16.41
N LEU A 223 0.97 15.51 15.23
CA LEU A 223 2.19 14.72 15.06
C LEU A 223 3.33 15.20 15.97
N LEU A 224 3.51 16.51 16.14
CA LEU A 224 4.52 17.06 17.05
C LEU A 224 4.18 16.81 18.53
N ALA A 225 2.91 16.82 18.91
CA ALA A 225 2.48 16.56 20.29
C ALA A 225 2.77 15.11 20.74
N TYR A 226 2.75 14.17 19.79
CA TYR A 226 2.99 12.74 20.03
C TYR A 226 4.33 12.24 19.44
N SER A 227 5.26 13.16 19.15
CA SER A 227 6.56 12.86 18.54
C SER A 227 7.40 11.87 19.37
N ALA A 228 7.36 12.03 20.70
CA ALA A 228 8.08 11.19 21.65
C ALA A 228 7.48 9.79 21.84
N SER A 229 6.32 9.46 21.24
CA SER A 229 5.62 8.19 21.52
C SER A 229 4.96 7.50 20.32
N ALA A 230 4.24 8.16 19.43
CA ALA A 230 3.39 7.46 18.44
C ALA A 230 3.60 7.93 17.00
N SER A 231 4.01 9.18 16.80
CA SER A 231 4.01 9.80 15.48
C SER A 231 5.01 9.19 14.51
N ALA A 232 6.19 8.75 14.97
CA ALA A 232 7.16 8.11 14.09
C ALA A 232 6.66 6.77 13.56
N GLY A 233 5.90 6.02 14.37
CA GLY A 233 5.20 4.82 13.94
C GLY A 233 4.18 5.11 12.83
N ALA A 234 3.33 6.11 13.01
CA ALA A 234 2.33 6.51 12.02
C ALA A 234 2.98 6.99 10.69
N LEU A 235 4.04 7.79 10.79
CA LEU A 235 4.83 8.22 9.62
C LEU A 235 5.47 7.02 8.91
N TRP A 236 6.03 6.07 9.66
CA TRP A 236 6.58 4.85 9.06
C TRP A 236 5.53 4.08 8.26
N TYR A 237 4.33 3.86 8.82
CA TYR A 237 3.22 3.22 8.10
C TYR A 237 2.80 3.98 6.84
N SER A 238 2.81 5.33 6.85
CA SER A 238 2.52 6.14 5.65
C SER A 238 3.55 5.99 4.53
N THR A 239 4.76 5.53 4.86
CA THR A 239 5.86 5.38 3.90
C THR A 239 6.14 3.94 3.49
N SER A 240 5.54 2.95 4.15
CA SER A 240 5.83 1.54 3.91
C SER A 240 5.51 1.15 2.46
N GLN A 241 6.58 0.93 1.67
CA GLN A 241 6.57 0.64 0.23
C GLN A 241 6.17 -0.80 -0.12
N MET A 242 5.65 -1.61 0.81
CA MET A 242 5.59 -3.07 0.61
C MET A 242 4.76 -3.55 -0.60
N LEU A 243 3.97 -2.69 -1.27
CA LEU A 243 3.15 -3.07 -2.44
C LEU A 243 3.07 -2.02 -3.58
N SER A 244 3.74 -0.86 -3.49
CA SER A 244 3.79 0.12 -4.60
C SER A 244 5.17 0.07 -5.25
N SER A 245 5.23 -0.49 -6.45
CA SER A 245 6.43 -0.58 -7.28
C SER A 245 6.65 0.66 -8.16
N ASP A 246 5.65 1.55 -8.24
CA ASP A 246 5.65 2.71 -9.14
C ASP A 246 6.22 3.98 -8.51
N GLY A 247 6.43 4.00 -7.18
CA GLY A 247 7.07 5.13 -6.49
C GLY A 247 6.28 6.44 -6.54
N THR A 248 5.00 6.39 -6.91
CA THR A 248 4.11 7.55 -7.11
C THR A 248 3.42 8.03 -5.83
N ARG A 249 3.57 7.30 -4.71
CA ARG A 249 2.91 7.64 -3.45
C ARG A 249 3.38 9.00 -2.93
N THR A 250 2.40 9.80 -2.48
CA THR A 250 2.68 11.04 -1.77
C THR A 250 3.08 10.69 -0.36
N HIS A 251 4.37 10.49 -0.16
CA HIS A 251 4.91 10.16 1.15
C HIS A 251 4.77 11.37 2.07
N VAL A 252 3.97 11.24 3.15
CA VAL A 252 3.79 12.29 4.16
C VAL A 252 5.14 12.84 4.63
N THR A 253 6.18 12.00 4.74
CA THR A 253 7.54 12.42 5.09
C THR A 253 8.21 13.33 4.05
N THR A 254 7.95 13.10 2.76
CA THR A 254 8.52 13.90 1.67
C THR A 254 7.76 15.20 1.48
N SER A 255 6.44 15.16 1.66
CA SER A 255 5.54 16.31 1.61
C SER A 255 5.68 17.24 2.81
N TYR A 256 6.02 16.70 3.99
CA TYR A 256 6.17 17.44 5.25
C TYR A 256 7.53 17.15 5.91
N PRO A 257 8.65 17.54 5.27
CA PRO A 257 9.99 17.12 5.68
C PRO A 257 10.40 17.73 7.03
N ASN A 258 9.95 18.95 7.36
CA ASN A 258 10.31 19.61 8.62
C ASN A 258 9.58 18.96 9.79
N THR A 259 8.28 18.69 9.61
CA THR A 259 7.47 17.99 10.61
C THR A 259 7.99 16.57 10.82
N ALA A 260 8.27 15.84 9.74
CA ALA A 260 8.80 14.48 9.81
C ALA A 260 10.18 14.44 10.49
N LEU A 261 11.08 15.37 10.16
CA LEU A 261 12.40 15.47 10.79
C LEU A 261 12.29 15.72 12.30
N ALA A 262 11.43 16.65 12.73
CA ALA A 262 11.21 16.92 14.15
C ALA A 262 10.67 15.69 14.90
N VAL A 263 9.69 15.01 14.32
CA VAL A 263 9.13 13.77 14.88
C VAL A 263 10.20 12.68 15.02
N CYS A 264 11.00 12.46 13.97
CA CYS A 264 12.02 11.41 13.97
C CYS A 264 13.18 11.71 14.94
N ARG A 265 13.56 12.98 15.14
CA ARG A 265 14.54 13.39 16.17
C ARG A 265 14.05 13.06 17.58
N ASP A 266 12.81 13.40 17.90
CA ASP A 266 12.21 13.10 19.21
C ASP A 266 12.03 11.59 19.41
N ALA A 267 11.61 10.86 18.38
CA ALA A 267 11.44 9.41 18.45
C ALA A 267 12.76 8.68 18.72
N LEU A 268 13.86 9.13 18.10
CA LEU A 268 15.19 8.54 18.28
C LEU A 268 15.76 8.80 19.70
N THR A 269 15.34 9.91 20.32
CA THR A 269 15.64 10.21 21.73
C THR A 269 14.80 9.35 22.68
N ASN A 270 13.56 9.03 22.30
CA ASN A 270 12.56 8.34 23.14
C ASN A 270 12.20 6.94 22.61
N ARG A 271 13.20 6.16 22.19
CA ARG A 271 13.03 4.88 21.47
C ARG A 271 12.11 3.89 22.21
N GLU A 272 12.31 3.77 23.52
CA GLU A 272 11.55 2.83 24.36
C GLU A 272 10.09 3.23 24.57
N SER A 273 9.75 4.50 24.32
CA SER A 273 8.38 5.02 24.46
C SER A 273 7.58 4.94 23.15
N GLN A 274 8.21 4.48 22.06
CA GLN A 274 7.57 4.38 20.76
C GLN A 274 6.48 3.30 20.75
N LYS A 275 5.39 3.59 20.06
CA LYS A 275 4.20 2.75 19.92
C LYS A 275 3.94 2.44 18.45
N THR A 276 3.47 1.23 18.20
CA THR A 276 3.02 0.77 16.90
C THR A 276 1.50 0.86 16.81
N TYR A 277 0.99 1.06 15.59
CA TYR A 277 -0.45 1.11 15.36
C TYR A 277 -1.13 -0.26 15.54
N HIS A 278 -0.48 -1.33 15.07
CA HIS A 278 -1.00 -2.69 15.22
C HIS A 278 -0.66 -3.29 16.59
N GLU A 279 -1.61 -4.03 17.17
CA GLU A 279 -1.51 -4.60 18.54
C GLU A 279 -0.57 -5.81 18.64
N HIS A 280 -0.38 -6.53 17.54
CA HIS A 280 0.54 -7.65 17.44
C HIS A 280 1.53 -7.32 16.34
N GLY A 281 2.66 -6.74 16.73
CA GLY A 281 3.67 -6.24 15.80
C GLY A 281 4.03 -7.27 14.74
N PHE A 282 4.11 -6.82 13.50
CA PHE A 282 4.48 -7.68 12.38
C PHE A 282 5.99 -7.52 12.16
N MET A 283 6.79 -8.38 12.80
CA MET A 283 8.24 -8.25 12.95
C MET A 283 8.66 -7.16 13.97
N ASN A 284 9.97 -6.96 14.12
CA ASN A 284 10.63 -6.09 15.11
C ASN A 284 10.31 -4.59 14.86
N ASP A 285 9.05 -4.19 15.03
CA ASP A 285 8.49 -2.92 14.59
C ASP A 285 9.14 -1.71 15.29
N LEU A 286 9.58 -1.85 16.54
CA LEU A 286 10.29 -0.77 17.23
C LEU A 286 11.66 -0.50 16.59
N THR A 287 12.46 -1.55 16.31
CA THR A 287 13.72 -1.41 15.57
C THR A 287 13.46 -0.82 14.18
N ARG A 288 12.35 -1.16 13.52
CA ARG A 288 11.97 -0.59 12.22
C ARG A 288 11.62 0.90 12.32
N ILE A 289 10.89 1.32 13.34
CA ILE A 289 10.58 2.75 13.59
C ILE A 289 11.86 3.54 13.85
N VAL A 290 12.82 2.97 14.60
CA VAL A 290 14.12 3.58 14.85
C VAL A 290 14.94 3.68 13.56
N SER A 291 15.02 2.59 12.78
CA SER A 291 15.70 2.56 11.48
C SER A 291 15.10 3.58 10.51
N PHE A 292 13.77 3.64 10.43
CA PHE A 292 13.03 4.64 9.67
C PHE A 292 13.38 6.06 10.11
N SER A 293 13.42 6.32 11.43
CA SER A 293 13.76 7.64 11.95
C SER A 293 15.18 8.06 11.57
N ILE A 294 16.14 7.14 11.61
CA ILE A 294 17.51 7.36 11.13
C ILE A 294 17.53 7.70 9.64
N GLN A 295 16.74 6.99 8.82
CA GLN A 295 16.65 7.24 7.38
C GLN A 295 16.08 8.63 7.07
N VAL A 296 15.01 9.05 7.76
CA VAL A 296 14.40 10.38 7.64
C VAL A 296 15.40 11.47 8.04
N ILE A 297 16.11 11.31 9.15
CA ILE A 297 17.17 12.23 9.58
C ILE A 297 18.29 12.27 8.53
N GLY A 298 18.72 11.13 7.99
CA GLY A 298 19.70 11.08 6.91
C GLY A 298 19.27 11.83 5.64
N GLN A 299 17.97 11.80 5.32
CA GLN A 299 17.40 12.43 4.12
C GLN A 299 17.18 13.94 4.28
N PHE A 300 16.73 14.41 5.45
CA PHE A 300 16.30 15.80 5.65
C PHE A 300 17.08 16.56 6.73
N GLY A 301 17.78 15.85 7.61
CA GLY A 301 18.59 16.41 8.68
C GLY A 301 19.84 17.14 8.20
N ASP A 302 20.59 17.64 9.18
CA ASP A 302 21.69 18.58 9.02
C ASP A 302 22.92 18.18 9.89
N ALA A 303 23.91 19.06 9.96
CA ALA A 303 25.16 18.78 10.67
C ALA A 303 24.99 18.56 12.18
N ASP A 304 23.93 19.10 12.79
CA ASP A 304 23.69 18.97 14.24
C ASP A 304 23.27 17.53 14.60
N ASP A 305 22.71 16.78 13.65
CA ASP A 305 22.31 15.38 13.83
C ASP A 305 23.50 14.40 13.86
N LEU A 306 24.66 14.80 13.31
CA LEU A 306 25.81 13.91 13.09
C LEU A 306 26.34 13.30 14.38
N GLN A 307 26.38 14.06 15.48
CA GLN A 307 26.87 13.55 16.76
C GLN A 307 25.99 12.41 17.28
N HIS A 308 24.66 12.58 17.19
CA HIS A 308 23.72 11.57 17.65
C HIS A 308 23.77 10.32 16.76
N LEU A 309 23.81 10.49 15.43
CA LEU A 309 23.96 9.37 14.49
C LEU A 309 25.27 8.59 14.68
N ARG A 310 26.38 9.26 14.99
CA ARG A 310 27.66 8.59 15.26
C ARG A 310 27.61 7.70 16.50
N SER A 311 26.81 8.07 17.50
CA SER A 311 26.63 7.24 18.69
C SER A 311 25.88 5.92 18.43
N LEU A 312 25.18 5.83 17.29
CA LEU A 312 24.44 4.65 16.84
C LEU A 312 25.26 3.70 15.97
N CYS A 313 26.45 4.12 15.51
CA CYS A 313 27.24 3.35 14.55
C CYS A 313 27.74 2.01 15.12
N ASP A 314 27.91 1.93 16.44
CA ASP A 314 28.37 0.73 17.15
C ASP A 314 27.20 -0.22 17.53
N GLU A 315 25.95 0.17 17.29
CA GLU A 315 24.79 -0.69 17.54
C GLU A 315 24.60 -1.67 16.38
N GLU A 316 24.62 -2.99 16.64
CA GLU A 316 24.59 -4.06 15.63
C GLU A 316 23.39 -3.95 14.66
N GLU A 317 22.21 -3.60 15.17
CA GLU A 317 20.98 -3.51 14.37
C GLU A 317 20.84 -2.19 13.59
N LEU A 318 21.56 -1.13 13.97
CA LEU A 318 21.34 0.24 13.46
C LEU A 318 22.55 0.85 12.76
N GLY A 319 23.75 0.28 12.98
CA GLY A 319 24.99 0.89 12.53
C GLY A 319 25.06 1.11 11.02
N HIS A 320 24.51 0.18 10.22
CA HIS A 320 24.44 0.34 8.77
C HIS A 320 23.60 1.55 8.35
N GLU A 321 22.40 1.69 8.92
CA GLU A 321 21.50 2.82 8.61
C GLU A 321 22.09 4.15 9.11
N ALA A 322 22.72 4.15 10.29
CA ALA A 322 23.37 5.33 10.84
C ALA A 322 24.52 5.83 9.96
N LEU A 323 25.37 4.92 9.45
CA LEU A 323 26.45 5.27 8.53
C LEU A 323 25.91 5.83 7.19
N ASN A 324 24.87 5.20 6.64
CA ASN A 324 24.21 5.69 5.41
C ASN A 324 23.62 7.10 5.62
N ALA A 325 22.99 7.35 6.77
CA ALA A 325 22.44 8.65 7.12
C ALA A 325 23.53 9.73 7.26
N ILE A 326 24.63 9.42 7.95
CA ILE A 326 25.80 10.30 8.09
C ILE A 326 26.35 10.67 6.71
N GLN A 327 26.54 9.68 5.84
CA GLN A 327 27.05 9.93 4.49
C GLN A 327 26.15 10.90 3.71
N LYS A 328 24.83 10.69 3.73
CA LYS A 328 23.86 11.59 3.05
C LYS A 328 23.91 13.02 3.59
N ILE A 329 24.12 13.21 4.90
CA ILE A 329 24.26 14.54 5.50
C ILE A 329 25.59 15.17 5.09
N GLU A 330 26.70 14.44 5.24
CA GLU A 330 28.04 14.96 4.91
C GLU A 330 28.16 15.35 3.44
N ASP A 331 27.62 14.54 2.52
CA ASP A 331 27.59 14.86 1.10
C ASP A 331 26.81 16.16 0.85
N ARG A 332 25.59 16.30 1.39
CA ARG A 332 24.79 17.52 1.25
C ARG A 332 25.46 18.76 1.83
N VAL A 333 26.16 18.63 2.96
CA VAL A 333 26.90 19.75 3.60
C VAL A 333 28.13 20.14 2.78
N ARG A 334 28.84 19.16 2.18
CA ARG A 334 30.00 19.44 1.31
C ARG A 334 29.61 20.14 0.02
N TYR A 335 28.50 19.78 -0.60
CA TYR A 335 28.02 20.40 -1.86
C TYR A 335 27.35 21.78 -1.68
N ARG A 336 27.08 22.22 -0.44
CA ARG A 336 26.53 23.56 -0.13
C ARG A 336 27.60 24.61 0.19
N LYS A 337 28.88 24.24 0.16
CA LYS A 337 30.03 25.17 0.29
C LYS A 337 30.58 25.55 -1.08
#